data_AF-A0A952IRL6-F1
#
_entry.id   AF-A0A952IRL6-F1
#
_cell.length_a   1.000
_cell.length_b   1.000
_cell.length_c   1.000
_cell.angle_alpha   90.00
_cell.angle_beta   90.00
_cell.angle_gamma   90.00
#
_symmetry.space_group_name_H-M   'P 1'
#
loop_
_entity.id
_entity.type
_entity.pdbx_description
1 polymer ?
#
loop_
_entity_poly.entity_id
_entity_poly.type
_entity_poly.pdbx_seq_one_letter_code
_entity_poly.pdbx_strand_id
1 'polypeptide(L)'
;MVMYLVGTLVITYLSFVFFSEQISPIKRPSDYRDRRRWRYGKYMALTVCGSCIAALVLYFAFGLDALVVLLIVMIIFICVWRIGAIRFKKIEV
;
A
#
# COMPACT_ATOMS: atom_id res chain seq x y z
N MET A 1 -7.01 -6.33 -18.78
CA MET A 1 -6.63 -5.04 -18.16
C MET A 1 -7.62 -4.55 -17.10
N VAL A 2 -8.92 -4.42 -17.40
CA VAL A 2 -9.92 -3.88 -16.44
C VAL A 2 -9.97 -4.65 -15.12
N MET A 3 -9.97 -5.99 -15.14
CA MET A 3 -9.96 -6.81 -13.93
C MET A 3 -8.75 -6.56 -13.03
N TYR A 4 -7.56 -6.33 -13.61
CA TYR A 4 -6.34 -6.04 -12.85
C TYR A 4 -6.36 -4.65 -12.19
N LEU A 5 -6.96 -3.66 -12.87
CA LEU A 5 -7.16 -2.33 -12.32
C LEU A 5 -8.17 -2.36 -11.16
N VAL A 6 -9.30 -3.04 -11.34
CA VAL A 6 -10.29 -3.21 -10.27
C VAL A 6 -9.69 -3.95 -9.08
N GLY A 7 -8.95 -5.04 -9.33
CA GLY A 7 -8.24 -5.77 -8.28
C GLY A 7 -7.24 -4.89 -7.52
N THR A 8 -6.48 -4.06 -8.23
CA THR A 8 -5.53 -3.12 -7.62
C THR A 8 -6.24 -2.10 -6.72
N LEU A 9 -7.38 -1.55 -7.16
CA LEU A 9 -8.17 -0.61 -6.36
C LEU A 9 -8.76 -1.27 -5.12
N VAL A 10 -9.30 -2.48 -5.25
CA VAL A 10 -9.85 -3.25 -4.12
C VAL A 10 -8.75 -3.57 -3.10
N ILE A 11 -7.60 -4.09 -3.54
CA ILE A 11 -6.47 -4.41 -2.66
C ILE A 11 -5.92 -3.15 -1.98
N THR A 12 -5.81 -2.04 -2.71
CA THR A 12 -5.40 -0.74 -2.16
C THR A 12 -6.36 -0.26 -1.08
N TYR A 13 -7.67 -0.36 -1.34
CA TYR A 13 -8.71 0.01 -0.38
C TYR A 13 -8.69 -0.89 0.85
N LEU A 14 -8.64 -2.21 0.68
CA LEU A 14 -8.55 -3.16 1.79
C LEU A 14 -7.31 -2.90 2.63
N SER A 15 -6.16 -2.63 1.99
CA SER A 15 -4.93 -2.27 2.70
C SER A 15 -5.12 -1.01 3.54
N PHE A 16 -5.76 0.02 2.99
CA PHE A 16 -6.12 1.20 3.77
C PHE A 16 -6.98 0.82 4.99
N VAL A 17 -8.05 0.06 4.80
CA VAL A 17 -8.98 -0.32 5.87
C VAL A 17 -8.28 -1.11 6.97
N PHE A 18 -7.48 -2.11 6.62
CA PHE A 18 -6.72 -2.92 7.57
C PHE A 18 -5.68 -2.12 8.35
N PHE A 19 -4.91 -1.24 7.70
CA PHE A 19 -3.84 -0.49 8.37
C PHE A 19 -4.31 0.78 9.09
N SER A 20 -5.41 1.39 8.66
CA SER A 20 -5.98 2.57 9.32
C SER A 20 -7.02 2.27 10.38
N GLU A 21 -7.52 1.03 10.43
CA GLU A 21 -8.72 0.63 11.19
C GLU A 21 -9.94 1.53 10.89
N GLN A 22 -10.00 2.10 9.68
CA GLN A 22 -11.05 3.05 9.27
C GLN A 22 -11.59 2.72 7.88
N ILE A 23 -12.89 2.96 7.69
CA ILE A 23 -13.59 2.66 6.44
C ILE A 23 -13.35 3.75 5.38
N SER A 24 -13.09 4.99 5.80
CA SER A 24 -13.08 6.15 4.91
C SER A 24 -11.66 6.74 4.71
N PRO A 25 -11.04 6.58 3.53
CA PRO A 25 -9.75 7.19 3.21
C PRO A 25 -9.81 8.70 2.96
N ILE A 26 -11.01 9.24 2.76
CA ILE A 26 -11.25 10.66 2.44
C ILE A 26 -11.52 11.47 3.71
N LYS A 27 -12.39 10.95 4.59
CA LYS A 27 -12.80 11.68 5.79
C LYS A 27 -11.70 11.63 6.84
N ARG A 28 -11.10 12.78 7.12
CA ARG A 28 -10.08 12.91 8.17
C ARG A 28 -10.74 12.75 9.54
N PRO A 29 -10.25 11.86 10.42
CA PRO A 29 -10.80 11.71 11.76
C PRO A 29 -10.56 12.96 12.61
N SER A 30 -11.44 13.22 13.59
CA SER A 30 -11.33 14.35 14.53
C SER A 30 -10.24 14.12 15.57
N ASP A 31 -10.13 12.89 16.08
CA ASP A 31 -9.23 12.52 17.16
C ASP A 31 -7.76 12.41 16.72
N TYR A 32 -6.84 12.80 17.60
CA TYR A 32 -5.41 12.86 17.30
C TYR A 32 -4.78 11.47 17.08
N ARG A 33 -5.17 10.48 17.90
CA ARG A 33 -4.71 9.09 17.76
C ARG A 33 -5.16 8.50 16.42
N ASP A 34 -6.43 8.68 16.10
CA ASP A 34 -7.03 8.20 14.85
C ASP A 34 -6.45 8.89 13.61
N ARG A 35 -6.06 10.17 13.72
CA ARG A 35 -5.35 10.89 12.64
C ARG A 35 -3.97 10.30 12.33
N ARG A 36 -3.29 9.70 13.32
CA ARG A 36 -1.99 9.03 13.07
C ARG A 36 -2.20 7.71 12.35
N ARG A 37 -3.14 6.88 12.81
CA ARG A 37 -3.52 5.61 12.15
C ARG A 37 -4.03 5.82 10.74
N TRP A 38 -4.88 6.82 10.54
CA TRP A 38 -5.35 7.22 9.21
C TRP A 38 -4.21 7.60 8.26
N ARG A 39 -3.23 8.41 8.73
CA ARG A 39 -2.05 8.74 7.92
C ARG A 39 -1.22 7.49 7.61
N TYR A 40 -1.00 6.61 8.58
CA TYR A 40 -0.29 5.36 8.37
C TYR A 40 -0.96 4.50 7.30
N GLY A 41 -2.26 4.26 7.44
CA GLY A 41 -3.02 3.49 6.45
C GLY A 41 -3.01 4.12 5.06
N LYS A 42 -3.03 5.46 4.94
CA LYS A 42 -2.87 6.12 3.64
C LYS A 42 -1.50 5.87 3.03
N TYR A 43 -0.43 5.95 3.82
CA TYR A 43 0.92 5.64 3.32
C TYR A 43 1.02 4.19 2.87
N MET A 44 0.54 3.24 3.68
CA MET A 44 0.56 1.82 3.33
C MET A 44 -0.27 1.53 2.08
N ALA A 45 -1.47 2.09 1.97
CA ALA A 45 -2.31 1.95 0.79
C ALA A 45 -1.68 2.54 -0.47
N LEU A 46 -1.09 3.74 -0.39
CA LEU A 46 -0.35 4.35 -1.50
C LEU A 46 0.80 3.46 -1.96
N THR A 47 1.50 2.84 -1.03
CA THR A 47 2.63 1.98 -1.36
C THR A 47 2.21 0.66 -1.98
N VAL A 48 1.11 0.08 -1.51
CA VAL A 48 0.50 -1.10 -2.15
C VAL A 48 0.04 -0.75 -3.56
N CYS A 49 -0.65 0.38 -3.74
CA CYS A 49 -1.07 0.86 -5.06
C CYS A 49 0.12 1.04 -6.01
N GLY A 50 1.19 1.73 -5.55
CA GLY A 50 2.41 1.92 -6.33
C GLY A 50 3.08 0.59 -6.70
N SER A 51 3.13 -0.37 -5.77
CA SER A 51 3.70 -1.70 -6.03
C SER A 51 2.88 -2.50 -7.02
N CYS A 52 1.54 -2.44 -6.96
CA CYS A 52 0.66 -3.09 -7.93
C CYS A 52 0.79 -2.46 -9.33
N ILE A 53 0.88 -1.14 -9.42
CA ILE A 53 1.10 -0.45 -10.70
C ILE A 53 2.46 -0.85 -11.29
N ALA A 54 3.52 -0.86 -10.48
CA ALA A 54 4.85 -1.31 -10.92
C ALA A 54 4.81 -2.77 -11.40
N ALA A 55 4.08 -3.65 -10.69
CA ALA A 55 3.87 -5.03 -11.09
C ALA A 55 3.21 -5.14 -12.48
N LEU A 56 2.16 -4.35 -12.71
CA LEU A 56 1.45 -4.33 -13.98
C LEU A 56 2.33 -3.82 -15.11
N VAL A 57 3.15 -2.79 -14.86
CA VAL A 57 4.10 -2.28 -15.85
C VAL A 57 5.16 -3.34 -16.17
N LEU A 58 5.74 -4.01 -15.17
CA LEU A 58 6.72 -5.08 -15.39
C LEU A 58 6.14 -6.26 -16.15
N TYR A 59 4.90 -6.65 -15.83
CA TYR A 59 4.23 -7.77 -16.49
C TYR A 59 3.83 -7.43 -17.94
N PHE A 60 3.17 -6.29 -18.18
CA PHE A 60 2.63 -5.95 -19.50
C PHE A 60 3.65 -5.28 -20.43
N ALA A 61 4.55 -4.44 -19.90
CA ALA A 61 5.51 -3.71 -20.74
C ALA A 61 6.80 -4.48 -20.99
N PHE A 62 7.24 -5.30 -20.04
CA PHE A 62 8.49 -6.06 -20.15
C PHE A 62 8.27 -7.57 -20.35
N GLY A 63 7.03 -8.06 -20.28
CA GLY A 63 6.72 -9.48 -20.49
C GLY A 63 7.36 -10.40 -19.44
N LEU A 64 7.67 -9.88 -18.25
CA LEU A 64 8.33 -10.65 -17.20
C LEU A 64 7.40 -11.73 -16.64
N ASP A 65 7.99 -12.89 -16.34
CA ASP A 65 7.27 -14.00 -15.71
C ASP A 65 6.64 -13.58 -14.37
N ALA A 66 5.45 -14.13 -14.10
CA ALA A 66 4.67 -13.81 -12.91
C ALA A 66 5.46 -14.03 -11.60
N LEU A 67 6.32 -15.06 -11.55
CA LEU A 67 7.19 -15.32 -10.41
C LEU A 67 8.20 -14.20 -10.15
N VAL A 68 8.81 -13.66 -11.21
CA VAL A 68 9.80 -12.57 -11.10
C VAL A 68 9.10 -11.29 -10.64
N VAL A 69 7.93 -11.00 -11.20
CA VAL A 69 7.12 -9.85 -10.81
C VAL A 69 6.70 -9.94 -9.34
N LEU A 70 6.24 -11.12 -8.88
CA LEU A 70 5.88 -11.34 -7.48
C LEU A 70 7.06 -11.12 -6.52
N LEU A 71 8.26 -11.61 -6.87
CA LEU A 71 9.46 -11.39 -6.06
C LEU A 71 9.81 -9.90 -5.94
N ILE A 72 9.78 -9.17 -7.05
CA ILE A 72 10.08 -7.72 -7.06
C ILE A 72 9.07 -6.97 -6.19
N VAL A 73 7.77 -7.24 -6.35
CA VAL A 73 6.71 -6.60 -5.57
C VAL A 73 6.85 -6.92 -4.08
N MET A 74 7.19 -8.16 -3.74
CA MET A 74 7.40 -8.58 -2.35
C MET A 74 8.60 -7.84 -1.72
N ILE A 75 9.72 -7.71 -2.45
CA ILE A 75 10.90 -6.97 -2.00
C ILE A 75 10.55 -5.49 -1.77
N ILE A 76 9.88 -4.85 -2.74
CA ILE A 76 9.43 -3.46 -2.62
C ILE A 76 8.52 -3.28 -1.41
N PHE A 77 7.55 -4.19 -1.22
CA PHE A 77 6.64 -4.16 -0.08
C PHE A 77 7.39 -4.26 1.25
N ILE A 78 8.35 -5.18 1.38
CA ILE A 78 9.16 -5.34 2.60
C ILE A 78 10.01 -4.09 2.85
N CYS A 79 10.68 -3.56 1.83
CA CYS A 79 11.51 -2.35 1.95
C CYS A 79 10.68 -1.17 2.44
N VAL A 80 9.53 -0.93 1.81
CA VAL A 80 8.64 0.16 2.21
C VAL A 80 8.06 -0.07 3.60
N TRP A 81 7.60 -1.28 3.89
CA TRP A 81 7.02 -1.58 5.20
C TRP A 81 8.07 -1.36 6.31
N ARG A 82 9.32 -1.76 6.09
CA ARG A 82 10.41 -1.50 7.04
C ARG A 82 10.67 0.00 7.21
N ILE A 83 10.68 0.78 6.13
CA ILE A 83 10.83 2.25 6.20
C ILE A 83 9.65 2.89 6.94
N GLY A 84 8.42 2.45 6.64
CA GLY A 84 7.21 2.89 7.31
C GLY A 84 7.23 2.56 8.80
N ALA A 85 7.58 1.32 9.16
CA ALA A 85 7.71 0.88 10.55
C ALA A 85 8.76 1.70 11.31
N ILE A 86 9.93 1.96 10.71
CA ILE A 86 10.99 2.79 11.32
C ILE A 86 10.51 4.23 11.52
N ARG A 87 9.86 4.84 10.52
CA ARG A 87 9.33 6.20 10.64
C ARG A 87 8.27 6.33 11.71
N PHE A 88 7.41 5.32 11.89
CA PHE A 88 6.35 5.38 12.90
C PHE A 88 6.88 5.12 14.31
N LYS A 89 7.85 4.20 14.47
CA LYS A 89 8.51 3.94 15.77
C LYS A 89 9.30 5.14 16.30
N LYS A 90 9.89 5.94 15.40
CA LYS A 90 10.69 7.14 15.77
C LYS A 90 9.84 8.34 16.24
N ILE A 91 8.50 8.26 16.15
CA ILE A 91 7.56 9.31 16.60
C ILE A 91 6.89 8.88 17.94
N GLU A 92 7.28 7.74 18.51
CA GLU A 92 6.84 7.24 19.82
C GLU A 92 7.86 7.48 20.95
N VAL A 93 9.08 7.92 20.63
CA VAL A 93 10.12 8.33 21.61
C VAL A 93 10.16 9.84 21.74
#